data_AF-A0A530QIE0-F1
#
_entry.id   AF-A0A530QIE0-F1
#
_cell.length_a   1.000
_cell.length_b   1.000
_cell.length_c   1.000
_cell.angle_alpha   90.00
_cell.angle_beta   90.00
_cell.angle_gamma   90.00
#
_symmetry.space_group_name_H-M   'P 1'
#
loop_
_entity.id
_entity.type
_entity.pdbx_description
1 polymer ?
#
loop_
_entity_poly.entity_id
_entity_poly.type
_entity_poly.pdbx_seq_one_letter_code
_entity_poly.pdbx_strand_id
1 'polypeptide(L)' 'NGRSVVVRINDRGPFIKGRVLDLSKGAASQLGFIGSGHTAVCMARV' A
#
# COMPACT_ATOMS: atom_id res chain seq x y z
N ASN A 1 7.18 9.71 3.39
CA ASN A 1 8.46 9.37 4.05
C ASN A 1 9.57 8.98 3.06
N GLY A 2 9.42 9.27 1.76
CA GLY A 2 10.47 9.00 0.75
C GLY A 2 10.71 7.53 0.39
N ARG A 3 9.96 6.58 0.96
CA ARG A 3 10.11 5.15 0.70
C ARG A 3 9.20 4.69 -0.45
N SER A 4 9.65 3.71 -1.22
CA SER A 4 8.92 3.13 -2.35
C SER A 4 9.14 1.63 -2.44
N VAL A 5 8.17 0.90 -3.01
CA VAL A 5 8.26 -0.54 -3.28
C VAL A 5 7.47 -0.86 -4.56
N VAL A 6 8.01 -1.75 -5.40
CA VAL A 6 7.28 -2.31 -6.54
C VAL A 6 6.53 -3.55 -6.06
N VAL A 7 5.24 -3.62 -6.38
CA VAL A 7 4.37 -4.75 -6.02
C VAL A 7 3.63 -5.25 -7.24
N ARG A 8 3.17 -6.50 -7.17
CA ARG A 8 2.29 -7.11 -8.17
C ARG A 8 0.86 -7.05 -7.69
N ILE A 9 -0.06 -6.58 -8.54
CA ILE A 9 -1.49 -6.67 -8.29
C ILE A 9 -1.90 -8.15 -8.36
N ASN A 10 -2.49 -8.65 -7.28
CA ASN A 10 -2.91 -10.05 -7.16
C ASN A 10 -4.32 -10.24 -6.62
N ASP A 11 -5.03 -9.15 -6.30
CA ASP A 11 -6.39 -9.20 -5.73
C ASP A 11 -7.22 -7.97 -6.15
N ARG A 12 -8.54 -8.06 -5.95
CA ARG A 12 -9.52 -6.99 -6.15
C ARG A 12 -9.84 -6.26 -4.83
N GLY A 13 -10.59 -5.16 -4.95
CA GLY A 13 -10.92 -4.29 -3.82
C GLY A 13 -9.89 -3.15 -3.66
N PRO A 14 -9.91 -2.42 -2.53
CA PRO A 14 -10.78 -2.60 -1.36
C PRO A 14 -12.24 -2.14 -1.60
N PHE A 15 -13.19 -2.75 -0.89
CA PHE A 15 -14.64 -2.42 -1.00
C PHE A 15 -15.09 -1.34 0.01
N ILE A 16 -14.14 -0.64 0.62
CA ILE A 16 -14.37 0.41 1.62
C ILE A 16 -14.09 1.77 0.98
N LYS A 17 -15.05 2.69 1.08
CA LYS A 17 -14.91 4.05 0.56
C LYS A 17 -13.67 4.73 1.16
N GLY A 18 -12.85 5.33 0.31
CA GLY A 18 -11.65 6.06 0.72
C GLY A 18 -10.37 5.23 0.84
N ARG A 19 -10.43 3.89 0.66
CA ARG A 19 -9.24 3.05 0.52
C ARG A 19 -9.04 2.73 -0.96
N VAL A 20 -7.79 2.74 -1.42
CA VAL A 20 -7.45 2.55 -2.84
C VAL A 20 -6.60 1.30 -3.09
N LEU A 21 -5.95 0.76 -2.05
CA LEU A 21 -5.05 -0.37 -2.14
C LEU A 21 -4.93 -1.05 -0.77
N ASP A 22 -4.88 -2.38 -0.77
CA ASP A 22 -4.40 -3.17 0.36
C ASP A 22 -3.02 -3.75 0.03
N LEU A 23 -2.08 -3.58 0.96
CA LEU A 23 -0.71 -4.04 0.81
C LEU A 23 -0.45 -5.24 1.72
N SER A 24 0.40 -6.16 1.26
CA SER A 24 0.93 -7.20 2.13
C SER A 24 1.70 -6.59 3.30
N LYS A 25 1.78 -7.32 4.42
CA LYS A 25 2.56 -6.90 5.59
C LYS A 25 4.03 -6.60 5.22
N GLY A 26 4.60 -7.36 4.27
CA GLY A 26 5.96 -7.12 3.78
C GLY A 26 6.12 -5.77 3.08
N ALA A 27 5.21 -5.42 2.17
CA ALA A 27 5.23 -4.13 1.48
C ALA A 27 4.97 -2.97 2.46
N ALA A 28 4.06 -3.14 3.42
CA ALA A 28 3.82 -2.15 4.47
C ALA A 28 5.05 -1.92 5.38
N SER A 29 5.81 -2.98 5.65
CA SER A 29 7.09 -2.91 6.41
C SER A 29 8.13 -2.09 5.66
N GLN A 30 8.33 -2.37 4.37
CA GLN A 30 9.29 -1.65 3.53
C GLN A 30 8.91 -0.17 3.40
N LEU A 31 7.63 0.12 3.21
CA LEU A 31 7.12 1.49 3.20
C LEU A 31 7.10 2.14 4.60
N GLY A 32 7.29 1.39 5.67
CA GLY A 32 7.48 1.93 7.02
C GLY A 32 6.21 2.51 7.66
N PHE A 33 5.03 1.96 7.38
CA PHE A 33 3.76 2.43 7.95
C PHE A 33 3.00 1.38 8.77
N ILE A 34 3.59 0.22 9.08
CA ILE A 34 2.91 -0.86 9.84
C ILE A 34 2.28 -0.33 11.13
N GLY A 35 3.01 0.48 11.91
CA GLY A 35 2.50 1.01 13.18
C GLY A 35 1.31 1.96 13.04
N SER A 36 1.15 2.60 11.88
CA SER A 36 0.03 3.50 11.60
C SER A 36 -1.23 2.77 11.12
N GLY A 37 -1.10 1.51 10.68
CA GLY A 37 -2.16 0.69 10.10
C GLY A 37 -2.57 1.11 8.68
N HIS A 38 -2.77 2.41 8.44
CA HIS A 38 -3.06 2.99 7.13
C HIS A 38 -2.24 4.27 6.90
N THR A 39 -2.03 4.61 5.63
CA THR A 39 -1.31 5.83 5.24
C THR A 39 -1.71 6.27 3.84
N ALA A 40 -1.46 7.55 3.51
CA ALA A 40 -1.56 8.06 2.16
C ALA A 40 -0.33 7.65 1.33
N VAL A 41 -0.57 7.31 0.07
CA VAL A 41 0.47 6.88 -0.87
C VAL A 41 0.26 7.53 -2.24
N CYS A 42 1.34 7.66 -2.98
CA CYS A 42 1.31 7.87 -4.43
C CYS A 42 1.59 6.52 -5.10
N MET A 43 0.97 6.27 -6.25
CA MET A 43 1.22 5.06 -7.04
C MET A 43 1.39 5.41 -8.52
N ALA A 44 2.26 4.66 -9.18
CA ALA A 44 2.47 4.72 -10.63
C ALA A 44 2.53 3.29 -11.16
N ARG A 45 2.16 3.11 -12.44
CA ARG A 45 2.39 1.85 -13.13
C ARG A 45 3.84 1.81 -13.63
N VAL A 46 4.47 0.66 -13.48
CA VAL A 46 5.82 0.35 -13.96
C VAL A 46 5.71 -0.74 -15.01
#